data_AF-A0A9D9PTP8-F1
#
_entry.id   AF-A0A9D9PTP8-F1
#
_cell.length_a   1.000
_cell.length_b   1.000
_cell.length_c   1.000
_cell.angle_alpha   90.00
_cell.angle_beta   90.00
_cell.angle_gamma   90.00
#
_symmetry.space_group_name_H-M   'P 1'
#
loop_
_entity.id
_entity.type
_entity.pdbx_description
1 polymer ?
#
loop_
_entity_poly.entity_id
_entity_poly.type
_entity_poly.pdbx_seq_one_letter_code
_entity_poly.pdbx_strand_id
1 'polypeptide(L)'
;MAHPVYRVTGFEIVGPQTLRVEFDDATAQVIDFAGVLAGDVYGPLQDEQVFRGVEIDPEIHTLVWPCGADFDPAVLHDWPAHADEMRRLARRWRAAAPLHRRAVHLSSKRMRPPRTKVARG
;
A
#
# COMPACT_ATOMS: atom_id res chain seq x y z
N MET A 1 -11.90 23.56 20.96
CA MET A 1 -10.68 23.69 20.13
C MET A 1 -11.08 23.33 18.72
N ALA A 2 -10.79 24.17 17.72
CA ALA A 2 -11.03 23.82 16.33
C ALA A 2 -9.98 22.80 15.91
N HIS A 3 -10.39 21.63 15.42
CA HIS A 3 -9.48 20.75 14.70
C HIS A 3 -9.28 21.38 13.32
N PRO A 4 -8.06 21.82 12.95
CA PRO A 4 -7.83 22.35 11.63
C PRO A 4 -8.19 21.29 10.59
N VAL A 5 -9.00 21.68 9.61
CA VAL A 5 -9.35 20.83 8.47
C VAL A 5 -8.38 21.17 7.36
N TYR A 6 -7.46 20.26 7.08
CA TYR A 6 -6.51 20.40 5.97
C TYR A 6 -7.08 19.79 4.70
N ARG A 7 -6.71 20.34 3.54
CA ARG A 7 -6.98 19.75 2.24
C ARG A 7 -5.69 19.46 1.51
N VAL A 8 -5.59 18.29 0.89
CA VAL A 8 -4.51 17.98 -0.04
C VAL A 8 -4.80 18.69 -1.38
N THR A 9 -3.85 19.50 -1.83
CA THR A 9 -3.97 20.29 -3.07
C THR A 9 -3.05 19.80 -4.17
N GLY A 10 -2.03 19.02 -3.84
CA GLY A 10 -1.06 18.50 -4.80
C GLY A 10 -0.25 17.35 -4.22
N PHE A 11 0.35 16.56 -5.09
CA PHE A 11 1.38 15.60 -4.71
C PHE A 11 2.38 15.34 -5.85
N GLU A 12 3.54 14.82 -5.48
CA GLU A 12 4.56 14.31 -6.40
C GLU A 12 5.07 12.95 -5.91
N ILE A 13 5.25 11.99 -6.82
CA ILE A 13 5.87 10.69 -6.50
C ILE A 13 7.39 10.86 -6.53
N VAL A 14 8.03 10.80 -5.37
CA VAL A 14 9.48 11.04 -5.20
C VAL A 14 10.26 9.76 -4.85
N GLY A 15 9.58 8.62 -4.75
CA GLY A 15 10.18 7.30 -4.48
C GLY A 15 9.17 6.15 -4.59
N PRO A 16 9.58 4.89 -4.39
CA PRO A 16 8.74 3.70 -4.61
C PRO A 16 7.41 3.72 -3.82
N GLN A 17 7.46 4.10 -2.53
CA GLN A 17 6.29 4.38 -1.69
C GLN A 17 6.43 5.74 -0.98
N THR A 18 6.97 6.74 -1.70
CA THR A 18 7.25 8.05 -1.13
C THR A 18 6.58 9.15 -1.94
N LEU A 19 5.78 9.99 -1.27
CA LEU A 19 5.14 11.15 -1.86
C LEU A 19 5.62 12.44 -1.21
N ARG A 20 5.78 13.49 -2.00
CA ARG A 20 5.67 14.86 -1.51
C ARG A 20 4.19 15.25 -1.60
N VAL A 21 3.59 15.67 -0.50
CA VAL A 21 2.16 16.04 -0.40
C VAL A 21 2.08 17.52 -0.06
N GLU A 22 1.21 18.26 -0.74
CA GLU A 22 1.02 19.71 -0.59
C GLU A 22 -0.38 20.01 -0.07
N PHE A 23 -0.50 21.02 0.80
CA PHE A 23 -1.73 21.34 1.51
C PHE A 23 -2.23 22.76 1.22
N ASP A 24 -3.51 23.03 1.53
CA ASP A 24 -4.18 24.31 1.31
C ASP A 24 -3.67 25.48 2.18
N ASP A 25 -2.84 25.20 3.19
CA ASP A 25 -2.13 26.20 3.98
C ASP A 25 -0.71 26.51 3.46
N ALA A 26 -0.40 26.03 2.24
CA ALA A 26 0.88 26.17 1.55
C ALA A 26 2.06 25.43 2.20
N THR A 27 1.80 24.51 3.14
CA THR A 27 2.80 23.57 3.65
C THR A 27 2.94 22.34 2.75
N ALA A 28 4.00 21.55 2.99
CA ALA A 28 4.19 20.28 2.31
C ALA A 28 4.93 19.28 3.20
N GLN A 29 4.67 17.99 2.99
CA GLN A 29 5.34 16.88 3.68
C GLN A 29 5.93 15.90 2.68
N VAL A 30 7.14 15.40 2.95
CA VAL A 30 7.71 14.25 2.23
C VAL A 30 7.53 13.00 3.09
N ILE A 31 6.69 12.09 2.62
CA ILE A 31 6.19 10.97 3.40
C ILE A 31 6.66 9.66 2.78
N ASP A 32 7.48 8.90 3.50
CA ASP A 32 7.76 7.49 3.23
C ASP A 32 6.72 6.60 3.91
N PHE A 33 5.84 6.00 3.11
CA PHE A 33 4.75 5.14 3.56
C PHE A 33 5.21 3.71 3.84
N ALA A 34 6.37 3.24 3.35
CA ALA A 34 6.73 1.81 3.34
C ALA A 34 6.64 1.12 4.71
N GLY A 35 6.90 1.87 5.79
CA GLY A 35 6.82 1.39 7.17
C GLY A 35 5.40 1.19 7.72
N VAL A 36 4.37 1.75 7.09
CA VAL A 36 2.97 1.72 7.58
C VAL A 36 2.05 0.84 6.76
N LEU A 37 2.50 0.36 5.59
CA LEU A 37 1.68 -0.44 4.67
C LEU A 37 1.49 -1.86 5.19
N ALA A 38 0.37 -2.13 5.86
CA ALA A 38 0.00 -3.43 6.41
C ALA A 38 -1.52 -3.54 6.60
N GLY A 39 -1.99 -4.77 6.81
CA GLY A 39 -3.42 -5.06 6.91
C GLY A 39 -4.11 -5.06 5.54
N ASP A 40 -5.41 -5.29 5.54
CA ASP A 40 -6.17 -5.52 4.31
C ASP A 40 -6.31 -4.26 3.45
N VAL A 41 -6.39 -3.08 4.09
CA VAL A 41 -6.56 -1.79 3.40
C VAL A 41 -5.23 -1.28 2.84
N TYR A 42 -4.19 -1.18 3.68
CA TYR A 42 -2.90 -0.59 3.28
C TYR A 42 -1.88 -1.59 2.73
N GLY A 43 -2.07 -2.89 2.97
CA GLY A 43 -1.16 -3.94 2.48
C GLY A 43 -0.97 -3.96 0.96
N PRO A 44 -2.02 -3.78 0.12
CA PRO A 44 -1.89 -3.73 -1.33
C PRO A 44 -0.93 -2.65 -1.84
N LEU A 45 -0.80 -1.54 -1.12
CA LEU A 45 0.08 -0.42 -1.48
C LEU A 45 1.58 -0.76 -1.41
N GLN A 46 1.96 -1.92 -0.84
CA GLN A 46 3.34 -2.40 -0.92
C GLN A 46 3.76 -2.67 -2.37
N ASP A 47 2.80 -2.98 -3.25
CA ASP A 47 3.03 -3.04 -4.69
C ASP A 47 3.13 -1.61 -5.25
N GLU A 48 4.29 -1.27 -5.78
CA GLU A 48 4.60 0.03 -6.37
C GLU A 48 3.67 0.42 -7.52
N GLN A 49 3.13 -0.55 -8.27
CA GLN A 49 2.18 -0.28 -9.35
C GLN A 49 0.83 0.18 -8.78
N VAL A 50 0.39 -0.40 -7.67
CA VAL A 50 -0.83 0.03 -6.98
C VAL A 50 -0.58 1.40 -6.34
N PHE A 51 0.57 1.59 -5.69
CA PHE A 51 0.94 2.86 -5.04
C PHE A 51 0.99 4.04 -6.03
N ARG A 52 1.48 3.81 -7.25
CA ARG A 52 1.54 4.84 -8.30
C ARG A 52 0.18 5.28 -8.83
N GLY A 53 -0.88 4.52 -8.57
CA GLY A 53 -2.25 4.90 -8.92
C GLY A 53 -2.89 5.90 -7.95
N VAL A 54 -2.09 6.60 -7.13
CA VAL A 54 -2.57 7.63 -6.21
C VAL A 54 -3.23 8.77 -6.98
N GLU A 55 -4.37 9.23 -6.48
CA GLU A 55 -5.12 10.39 -7.00
C GLU A 55 -5.57 11.26 -5.83
N ILE A 56 -5.93 12.52 -6.11
CA ILE A 56 -6.62 13.38 -5.14
C ILE A 56 -8.12 13.23 -5.39
N ASP A 57 -8.86 12.84 -4.36
CA ASP A 57 -10.32 12.85 -4.43
C ASP A 57 -10.83 14.31 -4.40
N PRO A 58 -11.62 14.75 -5.40
CA PRO A 58 -12.06 16.14 -5.49
C PRO A 58 -13.18 16.52 -4.50
N GLU A 59 -13.85 15.55 -3.88
CA GLU A 59 -14.93 15.77 -2.91
C GLU A 59 -14.39 15.87 -1.49
N ILE A 60 -13.50 14.95 -1.12
CA ILE A 60 -12.93 14.89 0.25
C ILE A 60 -11.52 15.46 0.36
N HIS A 61 -10.89 15.86 -0.75
CA HIS A 61 -9.58 16.51 -0.82
C HIS A 61 -8.46 15.76 -0.07
N THR A 62 -8.38 14.45 -0.27
CA THR A 62 -7.29 13.62 0.25
C THR A 62 -6.74 12.67 -0.82
N LEU A 63 -5.64 12.00 -0.50
CA LEU A 63 -5.04 10.98 -1.34
C LEU A 63 -5.84 9.67 -1.26
N VAL A 64 -6.25 9.17 -2.41
CA VAL A 64 -6.95 7.90 -2.58
C VAL A 64 -6.19 6.99 -3.55
N TRP A 65 -6.24 5.68 -3.32
CA TRP A 65 -5.63 4.67 -4.17
C TRP A 65 -6.66 3.73 -4.80
N PRO A 66 -6.33 3.00 -5.89
CA PRO A 66 -7.29 2.14 -6.59
C PRO A 66 -7.83 0.98 -5.73
N CYS A 67 -7.13 0.62 -4.65
CA CYS A 67 -7.59 -0.37 -3.68
C CYS A 67 -8.55 0.20 -2.63
N GLY A 68 -8.96 1.47 -2.75
CA GLY A 68 -9.84 2.16 -1.81
C GLY A 68 -9.16 2.62 -0.51
N ALA A 69 -7.83 2.58 -0.47
CA ALA A 69 -7.07 3.09 0.68
C ALA A 69 -7.00 4.62 0.61
N ASP A 70 -7.07 5.26 1.78
CA ASP A 70 -6.92 6.69 1.98
C ASP A 70 -6.19 6.98 3.30
N PHE A 71 -5.76 8.23 3.46
CA PHE A 71 -5.26 8.74 4.74
C PHE A 71 -6.00 10.03 5.09
N ASP A 72 -6.29 10.24 6.37
CA ASP A 72 -6.86 11.50 6.84
C ASP A 72 -5.89 12.66 6.53
N PRO A 73 -6.35 13.78 5.93
CA PRO A 73 -5.50 14.93 5.63
C PRO A 73 -4.71 15.48 6.83
N ALA A 74 -5.27 15.45 8.04
CA ALA A 74 -4.57 15.89 9.24
C ALA A 74 -3.42 14.93 9.60
N VAL A 75 -3.60 13.62 9.40
CA VAL A 75 -2.53 12.63 9.59
C VAL A 75 -1.40 12.84 8.58
N LEU A 76 -1.73 13.15 7.32
CA LEU A 76 -0.73 13.47 6.30
C LEU A 76 0.01 14.78 6.63
N HIS A 77 -0.70 15.83 7.03
CA HIS A 77 -0.12 17.12 7.38
C HIS A 77 0.82 17.02 8.58
N ASP A 78 0.37 16.35 9.65
CA ASP A 78 1.12 16.18 10.89
C ASP A 78 1.91 14.86 10.91
N TRP A 79 2.32 14.35 9.74
CA TRP A 79 2.95 13.04 9.58
C TRP A 79 4.07 12.74 10.61
N PRO A 80 5.01 13.65 10.92
CA PRO A 80 6.04 13.39 11.92
C PRO A 80 5.51 13.02 13.31
N ALA A 81 4.31 13.50 13.69
CA ALA A 81 3.68 13.18 14.96
C ALA A 81 3.01 11.80 14.96
N HIS A 82 2.58 11.29 13.80
CA HIS A 82 1.80 10.05 13.67
C HIS A 82 2.62 8.85 13.18
N ALA A 83 3.70 9.08 12.42
CA ALA A 83 4.43 8.05 11.71
C ALA A 83 4.85 6.86 12.60
N ASP A 84 5.36 7.14 13.80
CA ASP A 84 5.83 6.09 14.72
C ASP A 84 4.69 5.21 15.24
N GLU A 85 3.53 5.79 15.52
CA GLU A 85 2.36 5.04 15.96
C GLU A 85 1.80 4.18 14.83
N MET A 86 1.69 4.74 13.63
CA MET A 86 1.25 4.02 12.45
C MET A 86 2.20 2.85 12.12
N ARG A 87 3.51 3.05 12.23
CA ARG A 87 4.51 1.98 12.08
C ARG A 87 4.33 0.89 13.16
N ARG A 88 3.99 1.27 14.40
CA ARG A 88 3.67 0.30 15.48
C ARG A 88 2.41 -0.50 15.16
N LEU A 89 1.33 0.15 14.69
CA LEU A 89 0.09 -0.50 14.26
C LEU A 89 0.34 -1.48 13.11
N ALA A 90 1.07 -1.03 12.09
CA ALA A 90 1.41 -1.86 10.94
C ALA A 90 2.20 -3.12 11.32
N ARG A 91 3.17 -3.01 12.26
CA ARG A 91 3.88 -4.18 12.81
C ARG A 91 2.94 -5.15 13.51
N ARG A 92 1.96 -4.66 14.28
CA ARG A 92 0.96 -5.51 14.94
C ARG A 92 0.08 -6.22 13.92
N TRP A 93 -0.42 -5.53 12.90
CA TRP A 93 -1.23 -6.15 11.85
C TRP A 93 -0.45 -7.18 11.03
N ARG A 94 0.82 -6.93 10.73
CA ARG A 94 1.69 -7.94 10.08
C ARG A 94 1.85 -9.20 10.93
N ALA A 95 1.94 -9.06 12.25
CA ALA A 95 2.06 -10.20 13.18
C ALA A 95 0.73 -10.93 13.42
N ALA A 96 -0.40 -10.22 13.33
CA ALA A 96 -1.74 -10.76 13.54
C ALA A 96 -2.41 -11.29 12.27
N ALA A 97 -1.88 -10.97 11.08
CA ALA A 97 -2.41 -11.46 9.81
C ALA A 97 -2.47 -12.99 9.83
N PRO A 98 -3.64 -13.61 9.57
CA PRO A 98 -3.72 -15.06 9.44
C PRO A 98 -2.76 -15.51 8.33
N LEU A 99 -2.13 -16.67 8.49
CA LEU A 99 -1.30 -17.34 7.47
C LEU A 99 -2.11 -17.76 6.23
N HIS A 100 -3.02 -16.94 5.69
CA HIS A 100 -3.73 -17.21 4.45
C HIS A 100 -3.00 -16.59 3.26
N ARG A 101 -1.77 -17.06 3.00
CA ARG A 101 -1.18 -17.15 1.65
C ARG A 101 0.05 -18.08 1.60
N ARG A 102 -0.12 -19.34 2.03
CA ARG A 102 0.57 -20.46 1.36
C ARG A 102 -0.44 -21.16 0.46
N ALA A 103 -0.40 -20.82 -0.84
CA ALA A 103 -0.77 -21.66 -1.98
C ALA A 103 -1.43 -20.82 -3.09
N VAL A 104 -0.64 -20.26 -4.01
CA VAL A 104 -0.96 -20.34 -5.45
C VAL A 104 0.35 -20.27 -6.27
N HIS A 105 1.10 -21.37 -6.29
CA HIS A 105 1.96 -21.69 -7.44
C HIS A 105 2.23 -23.20 -7.53
N LEU A 106 1.16 -24.00 -7.63
CA LEU A 106 1.26 -25.30 -8.31
C LEU A 106 1.04 -25.03 -9.80
N SER A 107 2.06 -24.50 -10.47
CA SER A 107 2.13 -24.57 -11.92
C SER A 107 2.33 -26.02 -12.32
N SER A 108 1.21 -26.63 -12.73
CA SER A 108 1.10 -27.68 -13.74
C SER A 108 2.37 -27.88 -14.58
N LYS A 109 3.17 -28.88 -14.20
CA LYS A 109 3.86 -29.72 -15.18
C LYS A 109 3.24 -31.11 -15.09
N ARG A 110 2.16 -31.34 -15.86
CA ARG A 110 1.90 -32.70 -16.37
C ARG A 110 2.99 -33.00 -17.38
N MET A 111 4.13 -33.45 -16.88
CA MET A 111 5.15 -34.07 -17.71
C MET A 111 4.58 -35.40 -18.18
N ARG A 112 4.29 -35.52 -19.48
CA ARG A 112 3.93 -36.80 -20.09
C ARG A 112 5.09 -37.78 -19.85
N PRO A 113 4.85 -39.03 -19.42
CA PRO A 113 5.92 -40.00 -19.37
C PRO A 113 6.41 -40.30 -20.80
N PRO A 114 7.73 -40.46 -21.03
CA PRO A 114 8.24 -40.92 -22.32
C PRO A 114 7.73 -42.34 -22.60
N ARG A 115 7.33 -42.57 -23.87
CA ARG A 115 6.99 -43.90 -24.39
C ARG A 115 8.21 -44.80 -24.30
N THR A 116 8.18 -45.82 -23.45
CA THR A 116 9.14 -46.91 -23.49
C THR A 116 8.53 -48.08 -24.26
N LYS A 117 9.06 -48.32 -25.46
CA LYS A 117 8.93 -49.57 -26.21
C LYS A 117 9.64 -50.65 -25.38
N VAL A 118 8.94 -51.73 -25.05
CA VAL A 118 9.60 -53.01 -24.72
C VAL A 118 8.94 -54.09 -25.56
N ALA A 119 9.80 -54.84 -26.23
CA ALA A 119 9.49 -55.89 -27.17
C ALA A 119 9.50 -57.27 -26.49
N ARG A 120 8.82 -58.21 -27.16
CA ARG A 120 8.95 -59.68 -27.15
C ARG A 120 8.17 -60.47 -26.09
N GLY A 121 7.63 -61.57 -26.61
CA GLY A 121 6.86 -62.62 -25.97
C GLY A 121 5.89 -63.18 -27.00
#